data_AF-A0A183C3N2-F1
#
_entry.id   AF-A0A183C3N2-F1
#
_cell.length_a   1.000
_cell.length_b   1.000
_cell.length_c   1.000
_cell.angle_alpha   90.00
_cell.angle_beta   90.00
_cell.angle_gamma   90.00
#
_symmetry.space_group_name_H-M   'P 1'
#
loop_
_entity.id
_entity.type
_entity.pdbx_description
1 polymer ?
#
loop_
_entity_poly.entity_id
_entity_poly.type
_entity_poly.pdbx_seq_one_letter_code
_entity_poly.pdbx_strand_id
1 'polypeptide(L)' 'MRFSRDQLDMLECAFQQRHYLSHSDLEKLAASWLSVAEWHVKMWFQNRRAKDKRRAKEAKQLLSQHNV' A
#
# COMPACT_ATOMS: atom_id res chain seq x y z
N MET A 1 2.17 -15.30 -4.75
CA MET A 1 0.99 -14.81 -5.51
C MET A 1 1.27 -13.40 -6.00
N ARG A 2 0.86 -13.09 -7.23
CA ARG A 2 1.00 -11.77 -7.85
C ARG A 2 -0.42 -11.23 -8.07
N PHE A 3 -0.70 -10.03 -7.58
CA PHE A 3 -1.94 -9.33 -7.91
C PHE A 3 -1.96 -8.98 -9.41
N SER A 4 -3.14 -9.03 -10.03
CA SER A 4 -3.33 -8.49 -11.38
C SER A 4 -3.16 -6.96 -11.39
N ARG A 5 -3.09 -6.37 -12.58
CA ARG A 5 -3.00 -4.91 -12.74
C ARG A 5 -4.21 -4.21 -12.08
N ASP A 6 -5.41 -4.68 -12.38
CA ASP A 6 -6.65 -4.10 -11.86
C ASP A 6 -6.75 -4.23 -10.33
N GLN A 7 -6.31 -5.37 -9.79
CA GLN A 7 -6.24 -5.59 -8.36
C GLN A 7 -5.25 -4.62 -7.67
N LEU A 8 -4.10 -4.37 -8.29
CA LEU A 8 -3.13 -3.40 -7.79
C LEU A 8 -3.68 -1.97 -7.85
N ASP A 9 -4.40 -1.61 -8.91
CA ASP A 9 -4.98 -0.28 -9.08
C ASP A 9 -6.08 -0.03 -8.02
N MET A 10 -6.91 -1.04 -7.72
CA MET A 10 -7.88 -0.96 -6.61
C MET A 10 -7.20 -0.83 -5.24
N LEU A 11 -6.14 -1.62 -4.99
CA LEU A 11 -5.37 -1.55 -3.75
C LEU A 11 -4.71 -0.18 -3.56
N GLU A 12 -4.18 0.41 -4.63
CA GLU A 12 -3.57 1.74 -4.61
C GLU A 12 -4.62 2.84 -4.39
N CYS A 13 -5.79 2.75 -5.03
CA CYS A 13 -6.91 3.66 -4.79
C CYS A 13 -7.38 3.61 -3.32
N ALA A 14 -7.55 2.41 -2.76
CA ALA A 14 -7.89 2.24 -1.36
C ALA A 14 -6.78 2.79 -0.43
N PHE A 15 -5.51 2.57 -0.77
CA PHE A 15 -4.37 3.08 -0.01
C PHE A 15 -4.34 4.62 0.01
N GLN A 16 -4.63 5.28 -1.11
CA GLN A 16 -4.70 6.74 -1.19
C GLN A 16 -5.79 7.32 -0.28
N GLN A 17 -6.90 6.61 -0.09
CA GLN A 17 -7.94 7.02 0.85
C GLN A 17 -7.54 6.78 2.30
N ARG A 18 -6.94 5.62 2.60
CA ARG A 18 -6.52 5.22 3.95
C ARG A 18 -5.26 4.37 3.93
N HIS A 19 -4.20 4.85 4.58
CA HIS A 19 -2.92 4.13 4.66
C HIS A 19 -2.95 2.92 5.61
N TYR A 20 -3.97 2.84 6.47
CA TYR A 20 -4.20 1.77 7.43
C TYR A 20 -5.63 1.26 7.31
N LEU A 21 -5.77 -0.05 7.12
CA LEU A 21 -7.08 -0.70 7.07
C LEU A 21 -7.50 -1.10 8.49
N SER A 22 -8.76 -0.85 8.81
CA SER A 22 -9.44 -1.52 9.92
C SER A 22 -9.78 -2.97 9.54
N HIS A 23 -10.12 -3.82 10.51
CA HIS A 23 -10.50 -5.21 10.22
C HIS A 23 -11.72 -5.29 9.28
N SER A 24 -12.73 -4.43 9.50
CA SER A 24 -13.92 -4.38 8.65
C SER A 24 -13.64 -3.85 7.24
N ASP A 25 -12.70 -2.92 7.08
CA ASP A 25 -12.26 -2.46 5.76
C ASP A 25 -11.47 -3.55 5.03
N LEU A 26 -10.68 -4.35 5.75
CA LEU A 26 -9.93 -5.48 5.22
C LEU A 26 -10.86 -6.58 4.68
N GLU A 27 -11.87 -6.97 5.47
CA GLU A 27 -12.88 -7.96 5.06
C GLU A 27 -13.61 -7.50 3.80
N LYS A 28 -14.09 -6.24 3.78
CA LYS A 28 -14.77 -5.67 2.61
C LYS A 28 -13.86 -5.65 1.38
N LEU A 29 -12.61 -5.23 1.51
CA LEU A 29 -11.70 -5.15 0.36
C LEU A 29 -11.34 -6.54 -0.18
N ALA A 30 -11.10 -7.50 0.70
CA ALA A 30 -10.77 -8.88 0.36
C ALA A 30 -11.96 -9.61 -0.30
N ALA A 31 -13.14 -9.52 0.31
CA ALA A 31 -14.33 -10.23 -0.13
C ALA A 31 -14.96 -9.59 -1.38
N SER A 32 -15.06 -8.26 -1.43
CA SER A 32 -15.89 -7.58 -2.45
C SER A 32 -15.13 -7.24 -3.73
N TRP A 33 -13.81 -7.04 -3.68
CA TRP A 33 -13.08 -6.41 -4.80
C TRP A 33 -11.98 -7.27 -5.40
N LEU A 34 -11.41 -8.19 -4.62
CA LEU A 34 -10.18 -8.88 -5.01
C LEU A 34 -10.33 -10.40 -5.07
N SER A 35 -11.32 -10.99 -4.38
CA SER A 35 -11.48 -12.44 -4.20
C SER A 35 -10.16 -13.12 -3.76
N VAL A 36 -9.42 -12.44 -2.90
CA VAL A 36 -8.14 -12.90 -2.32
C VAL A 36 -8.26 -12.98 -0.81
N ALA A 37 -7.47 -13.86 -0.19
CA ALA A 37 -7.44 -13.94 1.27
C ALA A 37 -7.00 -12.59 1.90
N GLU A 38 -7.66 -12.22 3.00
CA GLU A 38 -7.37 -11.03 3.81
C GLU A 38 -5.88 -10.82 4.13
N TRP A 39 -5.17 -11.92 4.38
CA TRP A 39 -3.73 -11.92 4.63
C TRP A 39 -2.93 -11.28 3.50
N HIS A 40 -3.31 -11.52 2.23
CA HIS A 40 -2.62 -10.94 1.08
C HIS A 40 -2.81 -9.42 1.00
N VAL A 41 -4.03 -8.94 1.27
CA VAL A 41 -4.33 -7.50 1.33
C VAL A 41 -3.52 -6.85 2.45
N LYS A 42 -3.49 -7.48 3.64
CA LYS A 42 -2.71 -7.00 4.79
C LYS A 42 -1.22 -6.88 4.46
N MET A 43 -0.64 -7.91 3.83
CA MET A 43 0.76 -7.89 3.40
C MET A 43 1.04 -6.79 2.37
N TRP A 44 0.14 -6.60 1.41
CA TRP A 44 0.29 -5.55 0.41
C TRP A 44 0.33 -4.17 1.07
N PHE A 45 -0.60 -3.89 2.00
CA PHE A 45 -0.63 -2.62 2.73
C PHE A 45 0.63 -2.40 3.59
N GLN A 46 1.15 -3.45 4.23
CA GLN A 46 2.42 -3.40 4.97
C GLN A 46 3.59 -3.06 4.05
N ASN A 47 3.70 -3.75 2.90
CA ASN A 47 4.75 -3.50 1.91
C ASN A 47 4.65 -2.11 1.29
N ARG A 48 3.42 -1.64 1.02
CA ARG A 48 3.17 -0.32 0.44
C ARG A 48 3.59 0.82 1.38
N ARG A 49 3.30 0.71 2.69
CA ARG A 49 3.79 1.66 3.70
C ARG A 49 5.31 1.64 3.83
N ALA A 50 5.94 0.46 3.80
CA ALA A 50 7.39 0.35 3.84
C ALA A 50 8.05 1.04 2.63
N LYS A 51 7.47 0.88 1.43
CA LYS A 51 7.91 1.59 0.22
C LYS A 51 7.75 3.10 0.34
N ASP A 52 6.63 3.56 0.90
CA ASP A 52 6.36 4.98 1.12
C ASP A 52 7.38 5.63 2.07
N LYS A 53 7.64 4.96 3.20
CA LYS A 53 8.65 5.39 4.18
C LYS A 53 10.06 5.43 3.57
N ARG A 54 10.42 4.46 2.72
CA ARG A 54 11.71 4.46 2.00
C ARG A 54 11.82 5.67 1.07
N ARG A 55 10.79 5.93 0.24
CA ARG A 55 10.75 7.10 -0.66
C ARG A 55 10.89 8.41 0.11
N ALA A 56 10.20 8.55 1.24
CA ALA A 56 10.32 9.75 2.07
C ALA A 56 11.74 9.91 2.66
N LYS A 57 12.42 8.82 3.03
CA LYS A 57 13.80 8.86 3.52
C LYS A 57 14.80 9.21 2.42
N GLU A 58 14.64 8.62 1.24
CA GLU A 58 15.45 8.90 0.05
C GLU A 58 15.30 10.37 -0.38
N ALA A 59 14.06 10.88 -0.45
CA ALA A 59 13.80 12.28 -0.77
C ALA A 59 14.47 13.25 0.22
N LYS A 60 14.43 12.95 1.53
CA LYS A 60 15.13 13.75 2.54
C LYS A 60 16.66 13.71 2.36
N GLN A 61 17.24 12.56 2.02
CA GLN A 61 18.67 12.44 1.77
C GLN A 61 19.11 13.26 0.54
N LEU A 62 18.34 13.21 -0.55
CA LEU A 62 18.63 13.99 -1.76
C LEU A 62 18.56 15.50 -1.49
N LEU A 63 17.56 15.96 -0.72
CA LEU A 63 17.46 17.37 -0.32
C LEU A 63 18.63 17.81 0.57
N SER A 64 19.13 16.94 1.46
CA SER A 64 20.31 17.26 2.27
C SER A 64 21.62 17.34 1.49
N GLN A 65 21.71 16.65 0.34
CA GLN A 65 22.91 16.65 -0.51
C GLN A 65 22.97 17.85 -1.46
N HIS A 66 21.84 18.50 -1.74
CA HIS A 66 21.75 19.62 -2.68
C HIS A 66 21.95 21.00 -2.04
N ASN A 67 22.23 21.06 -0.73
CA ASN A 67 22.32 22.30 0.04
C ASN A 67 23.74 22.55 0.60
N VAL A 68 24.78 22.07 -0.09
CA VAL A 68 26.20 22.33 0.18
C VAL A 68 26.83 23.00 -1.03
#